data_AF-A0A3A9VLG6-F1
#
_entry.id   AF-A0A3A9VLG6-F1
#
_cell.length_a   1.000
_cell.length_b   1.000
_cell.length_c   1.000
_cell.angle_alpha   90.00
_cell.angle_beta   90.00
_cell.angle_gamma   90.00
#
_symmetry.space_group_name_H-M   'P 1'
#
loop_
_entity.id
_entity.type
_entity.pdbx_description
1 polymer ?
#
loop_
_entity_poly.entity_id
_entity_poly.type
_entity_poly.pdbx_seq_one_letter_code
_entity_poly.pdbx_strand_id
1 'polypeptide(L)'
;MKNLLIAFVFLMCLSTQAQEINWMSMNEALEAQKKEPKKIFMDVYTNWCGPCKLLDKKTFHNKDVVQFVNEHYYAVKFNAEGTEEVRYNDFTYTNPNYNPNRKGRNSQHFLANALKITGYPSMVFFDENANLIAPVVGYKTAEQLEIYLKMIQNDDYKKLTSAGAWQKYEKSFVGTFTN
;
A
#
# COMPACT_ATOMS: atom_id res chain seq x y z
N MET A 1 -62.38 7.64 -15.02
CA MET A 1 -61.67 6.37 -14.82
C MET A 1 -60.18 6.68 -14.70
N LYS A 2 -59.63 6.46 -13.50
CA LYS A 2 -58.24 6.73 -13.11
C LYS A 2 -57.32 5.72 -13.81
N ASN A 3 -56.69 6.12 -14.92
CA ASN A 3 -55.57 5.36 -15.45
C ASN A 3 -54.30 6.00 -14.91
N LEU A 4 -53.95 5.53 -13.72
CA LEU A 4 -52.68 5.73 -13.04
C LEU A 4 -51.59 5.12 -13.96
N LEU A 5 -51.00 5.93 -14.83
CA LEU A 5 -49.78 5.56 -15.54
C LEU A 5 -48.67 5.49 -14.51
N ILE A 6 -48.44 4.27 -14.04
CA ILE A 6 -47.36 3.86 -13.15
C ILE A 6 -46.05 4.24 -13.85
N ALA A 7 -45.49 5.39 -13.46
CA ALA A 7 -44.10 5.73 -13.71
C ALA A 7 -43.26 4.67 -12.98
N PHE A 8 -42.81 3.67 -13.72
CA PHE A 8 -41.84 2.68 -13.26
C PHE A 8 -40.51 3.43 -13.08
N VAL A 9 -40.37 4.11 -11.95
CA VAL A 9 -39.10 4.67 -11.48
C VAL A 9 -38.16 3.48 -11.34
N PHE A 10 -37.33 3.29 -12.35
CA PHE A 10 -36.20 2.36 -12.35
C PHE A 10 -35.23 2.89 -11.29
N LEU A 11 -35.48 2.52 -10.04
CA LEU A 11 -34.60 2.75 -8.92
C LEU A 11 -33.35 1.89 -9.20
N MET A 12 -32.41 2.44 -9.95
CA MET A 12 -31.04 1.93 -9.99
C MET A 12 -30.54 1.99 -8.55
N CYS A 13 -30.60 0.85 -7.86
CA CYS A 13 -29.74 0.59 -6.73
C CYS A 13 -28.30 0.70 -7.24
N LEU A 14 -27.74 1.91 -7.19
CA LEU A 14 -26.30 2.10 -7.17
C LEU A 14 -25.85 1.43 -5.88
N SER A 15 -25.52 0.15 -5.96
CA SER A 15 -24.78 -0.55 -4.94
C SER A 15 -23.44 0.17 -4.82
N THR A 16 -23.35 1.09 -3.86
CA THR A 16 -22.09 1.68 -3.43
C THR A 16 -21.27 0.56 -2.82
N GLN A 17 -20.55 -0.19 -3.66
CA GLN A 17 -19.56 -1.12 -3.17
C GLN A 17 -18.49 -0.31 -2.45
N ALA A 18 -18.14 -0.74 -1.24
CA ALA A 18 -16.94 -0.24 -0.60
C ALA A 18 -15.79 -0.49 -1.57
N GLN A 19 -15.13 0.58 -2.03
CA GLN A 19 -13.95 0.43 -2.85
C GLN A 19 -12.83 -0.09 -1.95
N GLU A 20 -12.14 -1.11 -2.44
CA GLU A 20 -10.94 -1.66 -1.83
C GLU A 20 -9.71 -1.15 -2.57
N ILE A 21 -8.55 -1.19 -1.91
CA ILE A 21 -7.28 -1.00 -2.62
C ILE A 21 -7.12 -2.15 -3.63
N ASN A 22 -6.72 -1.81 -4.85
CA ASN A 22 -6.45 -2.74 -5.94
C ASN A 22 -5.09 -3.42 -5.72
N TRP A 23 -5.06 -4.32 -4.73
CA TRP A 23 -3.87 -5.07 -4.38
C TRP A 23 -3.43 -6.02 -5.50
N MET A 24 -2.13 -6.06 -5.75
CA MET A 24 -1.48 -7.01 -6.66
C MET A 24 -0.20 -7.57 -6.06
N SER A 25 0.38 -8.56 -6.73
CA SER A 25 1.73 -9.05 -6.43
C SER A 25 2.80 -8.05 -6.88
N MET A 26 4.00 -8.17 -6.34
CA MET A 26 5.12 -7.30 -6.77
C MET A 26 5.44 -7.51 -8.25
N ASN A 27 5.40 -8.76 -8.74
CA ASN A 27 5.66 -9.05 -10.15
C ASN A 27 4.61 -8.40 -11.08
N GLU A 28 3.33 -8.44 -10.70
CA GLU A 28 2.27 -7.77 -11.48
C GLU A 28 2.47 -6.25 -11.52
N ALA A 29 2.83 -5.63 -10.39
CA ALA A 29 3.11 -4.20 -10.33
C ALA A 29 4.30 -3.81 -11.23
N LEU A 30 5.37 -4.60 -11.23
CA LEU A 30 6.53 -4.39 -12.09
C LEU A 30 6.19 -4.54 -13.58
N GLU A 31 5.36 -5.52 -13.95
CA GLU A 31 4.88 -5.66 -15.33
C GLU A 31 3.94 -4.52 -15.74
N ALA A 32 3.13 -4.01 -14.80
CA ALA A 32 2.27 -2.86 -15.03
C ALA A 32 3.08 -1.58 -15.24
N GLN A 33 4.12 -1.33 -14.42
CA GLN A 33 5.03 -0.20 -14.57
C GLN A 33 5.71 -0.13 -15.95
N LYS A 34 6.06 -1.28 -16.54
CA LYS A 34 6.63 -1.34 -17.90
C LYS A 34 5.67 -0.80 -18.97
N LYS A 35 4.36 -0.89 -18.74
CA LYS A 35 3.32 -0.44 -19.67
C LYS A 35 2.92 1.02 -19.39
N GLU A 36 2.73 1.34 -18.12
CA GLU A 36 2.33 2.66 -17.65
C GLU A 36 3.14 3.00 -16.39
N PRO A 37 4.14 3.90 -16.49
CA PRO A 37 4.97 4.26 -15.35
C PRO A 37 4.14 4.89 -14.23
N LYS A 38 4.12 4.23 -13.07
CA LYS A 38 3.40 4.66 -11.86
C LYS A 38 4.13 4.14 -10.63
N LYS A 39 4.22 4.93 -9.57
CA LYS A 39 4.93 4.54 -8.33
C LYS A 39 4.30 3.29 -7.69
N ILE A 40 5.09 2.52 -6.94
CA ILE A 40 4.59 1.34 -6.18
C ILE A 40 4.47 1.70 -4.70
N PHE A 41 3.33 1.33 -4.11
CA PHE A 41 3.08 1.35 -2.68
C PHE A 41 2.92 -0.09 -2.19
N MET A 42 3.86 -0.59 -1.38
CA MET A 42 3.86 -1.97 -0.91
C MET A 42 3.55 -2.04 0.59
N ASP A 43 2.48 -2.75 0.95
CA ASP A 43 2.23 -3.21 2.32
C ASP A 43 3.03 -4.49 2.59
N VAL A 44 3.98 -4.40 3.52
CA VAL A 44 4.78 -5.53 3.98
C VAL A 44 4.28 -5.99 5.35
N TYR A 45 3.63 -7.15 5.37
CA TYR A 45 2.95 -7.70 6.54
C TYR A 45 3.39 -9.14 6.86
N THR A 46 2.90 -9.67 7.99
CA THR A 46 2.92 -11.11 8.30
C THR A 46 1.58 -11.56 8.88
N ASN A 47 1.25 -12.85 8.73
CA ASN A 47 -0.07 -13.38 9.12
C ASN A 47 -0.37 -13.27 10.64
N TRP A 48 0.66 -13.33 11.48
CA TRP A 48 0.55 -13.25 12.94
C TRP A 48 0.60 -11.82 13.49
N CYS A 49 0.94 -10.83 12.64
CA CYS A 49 1.12 -9.45 13.06
C CYS A 49 -0.21 -8.76 13.37
N GLY A 50 -0.50 -8.55 14.66
CA GLY A 50 -1.68 -7.82 15.13
C GLY A 50 -1.77 -6.38 14.57
N PRO A 51 -0.72 -5.55 14.69
CA PRO A 51 -0.71 -4.19 14.14
C PRO A 51 -0.94 -4.14 12.63
N CYS A 52 -0.50 -5.15 11.87
CA CYS A 52 -0.72 -5.23 10.42
C CYS A 52 -2.21 -5.39 10.11
N LYS A 53 -2.91 -6.27 10.84
CA LYS A 53 -4.38 -6.43 10.71
C LYS A 53 -5.13 -5.16 11.10
N LEU A 54 -4.62 -4.41 12.07
CA LEU A 54 -5.20 -3.13 12.46
C LEU A 54 -5.00 -2.08 11.36
N LEU A 55 -3.80 -1.98 10.78
CA LEU A 55 -3.50 -1.09 9.65
C LEU A 55 -4.42 -1.39 8.46
N ASP A 56 -4.53 -2.67 8.09
CA ASP A 56 -5.42 -3.13 7.03
C ASP A 56 -6.86 -2.69 7.30
N LYS A 57 -7.42 -3.05 8.46
CA LYS A 57 -8.82 -2.77 8.81
C LYS A 57 -9.15 -1.27 8.98
N LYS A 58 -8.22 -0.47 9.52
CA LYS A 58 -8.51 0.92 9.93
C LYS A 58 -7.98 1.96 8.97
N THR A 59 -6.95 1.64 8.21
CA THR A 59 -6.27 2.59 7.33
C THR A 59 -6.47 2.21 5.86
N PHE A 60 -6.30 0.94 5.49
CA PHE A 60 -6.40 0.55 4.07
C PHE A 60 -7.83 0.37 3.56
N HIS A 61 -8.83 0.30 4.45
CA HIS A 61 -10.25 0.39 4.09
C HIS A 61 -10.81 1.82 4.23
N ASN A 62 -9.97 2.80 4.60
CA ASN A 62 -10.39 4.19 4.66
C ASN A 62 -10.60 4.72 3.23
N LYS A 63 -11.71 5.41 2.98
CA LYS A 63 -12.10 5.84 1.62
C LYS A 63 -11.07 6.76 0.97
N ASP A 64 -10.50 7.69 1.74
CA ASP A 64 -9.54 8.66 1.21
C ASP A 64 -8.23 7.96 0.85
N VAL A 65 -7.80 7.01 1.68
CA VAL A 65 -6.62 6.16 1.41
C VAL A 65 -6.85 5.29 0.18
N VAL A 66 -7.99 4.60 0.10
CA VAL A 66 -8.32 3.73 -1.04
C VAL A 66 -8.29 4.53 -2.34
N GLN A 67 -8.99 5.66 -2.38
CA GLN A 67 -9.09 6.49 -3.57
C GLN A 67 -7.70 6.96 -4.00
N PHE A 68 -6.93 7.54 -3.08
CA PHE A 68 -5.61 8.09 -3.39
C PHE A 68 -4.61 7.01 -3.83
N VAL A 69 -4.61 5.86 -3.14
CA VAL A 69 -3.71 4.75 -3.49
C VAL A 69 -4.04 4.18 -4.86
N ASN A 70 -5.33 3.92 -5.15
CA ASN A 70 -5.75 3.37 -6.44
C ASN A 70 -5.50 4.34 -7.61
N GLU A 71 -5.63 5.65 -7.37
CA GLU A 71 -5.38 6.66 -8.39
C GLU A 71 -3.88 6.76 -8.72
N HIS A 72 -3.02 6.83 -7.69
CA HIS A 72 -1.63 7.26 -7.86
C HIS A 72 -0.59 6.15 -7.77
N TYR A 73 -0.94 4.94 -7.32
CA TYR A 73 0.01 3.85 -7.09
C TYR A 73 -0.43 2.52 -7.70
N TYR A 74 0.55 1.68 -8.01
CA TYR A 74 0.34 0.23 -7.98
C TYR A 74 0.53 -0.26 -6.55
N ALA A 75 -0.55 -0.78 -5.96
CA ALA A 75 -0.57 -1.23 -4.58
C ALA A 75 -0.18 -2.70 -4.48
N VAL A 76 0.91 -3.02 -3.78
CA VAL A 76 1.41 -4.38 -3.60
C VAL A 76 1.12 -4.87 -2.19
N LYS A 77 0.59 -6.09 -2.07
CA LYS A 77 0.40 -6.75 -0.77
C LYS A 77 1.39 -7.90 -0.63
N PHE A 78 2.38 -7.74 0.24
CA PHE A 78 3.51 -8.66 0.33
C PHE A 78 3.65 -9.26 1.73
N ASN A 79 3.52 -10.59 1.82
CA ASN A 79 3.77 -11.31 3.07
C ASN A 79 5.27 -11.57 3.24
N ALA A 80 5.89 -10.89 4.19
CA ALA A 80 7.32 -10.99 4.48
C ALA A 80 7.77 -12.35 5.03
N GLU A 81 6.84 -13.25 5.36
CA GLU A 81 7.14 -14.64 5.71
C GLU A 81 6.51 -15.63 4.72
N GLY A 82 6.00 -15.13 3.58
CA GLY A 82 5.41 -15.94 2.53
C GLY A 82 6.44 -16.73 1.71
N THR A 83 5.94 -17.42 0.68
CA THR A 83 6.72 -18.25 -0.24
C THR A 83 6.64 -17.77 -1.69
N GLU A 84 6.04 -16.61 -1.93
CA GLU A 84 5.90 -16.01 -3.26
C GLU A 84 7.29 -15.76 -3.88
N GLU A 85 7.49 -16.17 -5.13
CA GLU A 85 8.71 -15.82 -5.87
C GLU A 85 8.58 -14.40 -6.43
N VAL A 86 9.54 -13.51 -6.11
CA VAL A 86 9.55 -12.13 -6.60
C VAL A 86 10.80 -11.85 -7.45
N ARG A 87 10.61 -11.38 -8.68
CA ARG A 87 11.70 -10.99 -9.59
C ARG A 87 11.87 -9.48 -9.55
N TYR A 88 12.97 -9.02 -8.98
CA TYR A 88 13.24 -7.60 -8.77
C TYR A 88 14.73 -7.29 -8.94
N ASN A 89 15.06 -6.27 -9.73
CA ASN A 89 16.45 -5.87 -10.06
C ASN A 89 17.34 -7.06 -10.49
N ASP A 90 16.88 -7.84 -11.47
CA ASP A 90 17.58 -9.02 -12.01
C ASP A 90 17.82 -10.17 -11.00
N PHE A 91 17.26 -10.09 -9.80
CA PHE A 91 17.30 -11.16 -8.80
C PHE A 91 15.93 -11.79 -8.60
N THR A 92 15.93 -13.11 -8.45
CA THR A 92 14.76 -13.87 -8.00
C THR A 92 14.84 -14.09 -6.50
N TYR A 93 13.99 -13.42 -5.74
CA TYR A 93 13.87 -13.56 -4.30
C TYR A 93 12.86 -14.63 -3.94
N THR A 94 13.22 -15.50 -3.00
CA THR A 94 12.37 -16.56 -2.44
C THR A 94 12.50 -16.61 -0.91
N ASN A 95 11.83 -17.57 -0.27
CA ASN A 95 11.98 -17.87 1.15
C ASN A 95 12.38 -19.34 1.37
N PRO A 96 13.64 -19.72 1.07
CA PRO A 96 14.07 -21.12 1.12
C PRO A 96 14.06 -21.71 2.53
N ASN A 97 14.05 -20.86 3.56
CA ASN A 97 14.03 -21.27 4.96
C ASN A 97 12.60 -21.43 5.51
N TYR A 98 11.57 -21.21 4.68
CA TYR A 98 10.18 -21.34 5.09
C TYR A 98 9.88 -22.78 5.52
N ASN A 99 9.31 -22.94 6.71
CA ASN A 99 8.88 -24.25 7.19
C ASN A 99 7.34 -24.32 7.24
N PRO A 100 6.68 -25.14 6.39
CA PRO A 100 5.22 -25.24 6.35
C PRO A 100 4.62 -25.86 7.62
N ASN A 101 5.40 -26.62 8.38
CA ASN A 101 4.96 -27.27 9.61
C ASN A 101 5.17 -26.40 10.86
N ARG A 102 5.75 -25.20 10.71
CA ARG A 102 6.02 -24.33 11.85
C ARG A 102 4.74 -23.67 12.36
N LYS A 103 4.49 -23.80 13.66
CA LYS A 103 3.41 -23.09 14.35
C LYS A 103 3.92 -21.72 14.83
N GLY A 104 3.42 -20.63 14.23
CA GLY A 104 3.79 -19.26 14.61
C GLY A 104 4.59 -18.53 13.53
N ARG A 105 5.61 -17.76 13.94
CA ARG A 105 6.44 -16.94 13.04
C ARG A 105 7.35 -17.80 12.17
N ASN A 106 7.46 -17.48 10.88
CA ASN A 106 8.34 -18.17 9.95
C ASN A 106 9.63 -17.38 9.66
N SER A 107 10.50 -17.92 8.79
CA SER A 107 11.65 -17.17 8.28
C SER A 107 11.20 -15.98 7.43
N GLN A 108 11.96 -14.90 7.51
CA GLN A 108 11.75 -13.71 6.68
C GLN A 108 12.19 -14.00 5.23
N HIS A 109 11.30 -13.65 4.31
CA HIS A 109 11.50 -13.71 2.87
C HIS A 109 12.68 -12.84 2.46
N PHE A 110 13.51 -13.32 1.51
CA PHE A 110 14.75 -12.62 1.16
C PHE A 110 14.52 -11.24 0.55
N LEU A 111 13.41 -11.02 -0.16
CA LEU A 111 13.00 -9.67 -0.60
C LEU A 111 12.83 -8.72 0.59
N ALA A 112 12.15 -9.13 1.66
CA ALA A 112 11.99 -8.27 2.84
C ALA A 112 13.35 -7.93 3.48
N ASN A 113 14.31 -8.86 3.48
CA ASN A 113 15.68 -8.58 3.91
C ASN A 113 16.38 -7.56 3.00
N ALA A 114 16.25 -7.71 1.67
CA ALA A 114 16.84 -6.80 0.69
C ALA A 114 16.26 -5.38 0.81
N LEU A 115 14.96 -5.27 1.11
CA LEU A 115 14.27 -4.01 1.42
C LEU A 115 14.56 -3.47 2.84
N LYS A 116 15.43 -4.14 3.60
CA LYS A 116 15.84 -3.79 4.98
C LYS A 116 14.65 -3.66 5.94
N ILE A 117 13.64 -4.51 5.79
CA ILE A 117 12.47 -4.53 6.67
C ILE A 117 12.87 -5.11 8.03
N THR A 118 12.75 -4.30 9.08
CA THR A 118 13.12 -4.66 10.46
C THR A 118 11.91 -4.79 11.39
N GLY A 119 10.71 -4.42 10.93
CA GLY A 119 9.48 -4.46 11.72
C GLY A 119 8.23 -4.46 10.84
N TYR A 120 7.12 -4.90 11.43
CA TYR A 120 5.83 -5.03 10.74
C TYR A 120 4.72 -4.26 11.47
N PRO A 121 3.80 -3.60 10.74
CA PRO A 121 3.81 -3.45 9.28
C PRO A 121 4.92 -2.50 8.82
N SER A 122 5.31 -2.59 7.56
CA SER A 122 6.14 -1.59 6.89
C SER A 122 5.51 -1.25 5.54
N MET A 123 5.39 0.04 5.23
CA MET A 123 4.89 0.52 3.94
C MET A 123 6.08 0.98 3.10
N VAL A 124 6.38 0.28 2.01
CA VAL A 124 7.57 0.52 1.18
C VAL A 124 7.16 1.22 -0.09
N PHE A 125 7.93 2.24 -0.49
CA PHE A 125 7.68 2.99 -1.70
C PHE A 125 8.78 2.80 -2.73
N PHE A 126 8.37 2.69 -3.99
CA PHE A 126 9.27 2.66 -5.14
C PHE A 126 8.85 3.73 -6.15
N ASP A 127 9.84 4.29 -6.84
CA ASP A 127 9.58 5.21 -7.94
C ASP A 127 9.01 4.49 -9.19
N GLU A 128 8.73 5.25 -10.23
CA GLU A 128 8.16 4.78 -11.50
C GLU A 128 9.08 3.80 -12.26
N ASN A 129 10.35 3.71 -11.89
CA ASN A 129 11.35 2.80 -12.45
C ASN A 129 11.68 1.63 -11.49
N ALA A 130 10.85 1.43 -10.47
CA ALA A 130 11.04 0.45 -9.40
C ALA A 130 12.28 0.68 -8.52
N ASN A 131 12.86 1.89 -8.49
CA ASN A 131 13.92 2.19 -7.53
C ASN A 131 13.31 2.36 -6.13
N LEU A 132 13.93 1.72 -5.13
CA LEU A 132 13.53 1.84 -3.74
C LEU A 132 13.70 3.29 -3.24
N ILE A 133 12.64 3.89 -2.68
CA ILE A 133 12.70 5.20 -2.02
C ILE A 133 13.04 5.00 -0.53
N ALA A 134 12.08 4.51 0.26
CA ALA A 134 12.28 4.17 1.67
C ALA A 134 11.04 3.42 2.24
N PRO A 135 11.22 2.62 3.32
CA PRO A 135 10.12 2.11 4.12
C PRO A 135 9.64 3.13 5.18
N VAL A 136 8.33 3.22 5.37
CA VAL A 136 7.69 3.84 6.53
C VAL A 136 7.26 2.73 7.49
N VAL A 137 7.87 2.69 8.66
CA VAL A 137 7.69 1.57 9.61
C VAL A 137 6.56 1.83 10.61
N GLY A 138 5.83 0.77 10.91
CA GLY A 138 4.81 0.70 11.95
C GLY A 138 3.43 1.16 11.50
N TYR A 139 2.46 0.94 12.37
CA TYR A 139 1.08 1.38 12.15
C TYR A 139 0.99 2.90 11.95
N LYS A 140 0.08 3.31 11.06
CA LYS A 140 -0.29 4.71 10.78
C LYS A 140 -1.80 4.77 10.60
N THR A 141 -2.48 5.75 11.18
CA THR A 141 -3.86 6.08 10.82
C THR A 141 -3.92 6.66 9.39
N ALA A 142 -5.12 6.86 8.83
CA ALA A 142 -5.27 7.47 7.51
C ALA A 142 -4.59 8.87 7.45
N GLU A 143 -4.88 9.72 8.42
CA GLU A 143 -4.27 11.05 8.57
C GLU A 143 -2.74 11.00 8.68
N GLN A 144 -2.20 10.05 9.45
CA GLN A 144 -0.75 9.92 9.62
C GLN A 144 -0.05 9.37 8.38
N LEU A 145 -0.75 8.55 7.58
CA LEU A 145 -0.21 7.98 6.36
C LEU A 145 -0.22 8.99 5.20
N GLU A 146 -1.20 9.89 5.21
CA GLU A 146 -1.46 10.85 4.13
C GLU A 146 -0.21 11.66 3.73
N ILE A 147 0.53 12.20 4.70
CA ILE A 147 1.72 13.01 4.43
C ILE A 147 2.77 12.23 3.62
N TYR A 148 2.95 10.94 3.90
CA TYR A 148 3.92 10.10 3.19
C TYR A 148 3.45 9.79 1.78
N LEU A 149 2.16 9.45 1.61
CA LEU A 149 1.54 9.23 0.31
C LEU A 149 1.71 10.49 -0.56
N LYS A 150 1.24 11.64 -0.09
CA LYS A 150 1.29 12.89 -0.89
C LYS A 150 2.73 13.36 -1.13
N MET A 151 3.62 13.30 -0.13
CA MET A 151 5.02 13.68 -0.30
C MET A 151 5.72 12.83 -1.37
N ILE A 152 5.48 11.52 -1.36
CA ILE A 152 6.14 10.60 -2.29
C ILE A 152 5.54 10.72 -3.68
N GLN A 153 4.22 10.85 -3.80
CA GLN A 153 3.55 11.08 -5.07
C GLN A 153 4.13 12.34 -5.74
N ASN A 154 4.26 13.44 -5.00
CA ASN A 154 4.71 14.75 -5.50
C ASN A 154 6.23 14.89 -5.67
N ASP A 155 7.00 13.82 -5.42
CA ASP A 155 8.47 13.83 -5.42
C ASP A 155 9.11 14.82 -4.42
N ASP A 156 8.36 15.29 -3.44
CA ASP A 156 8.84 16.25 -2.44
C ASP A 156 10.02 15.68 -1.64
N TYR A 157 10.03 14.36 -1.41
CA TYR A 157 11.11 13.65 -0.72
C TYR A 157 12.49 13.89 -1.34
N LYS A 158 12.58 14.17 -2.65
CA LYS A 158 13.84 14.47 -3.35
C LYS A 158 14.49 15.76 -2.83
N LYS A 159 13.71 16.67 -2.23
CA LYS A 159 14.16 17.95 -1.66
C LYS A 159 14.31 17.89 -0.12
N LEU A 160 13.77 16.86 0.53
CA LEU A 160 13.73 16.72 1.98
C LEU A 160 14.95 15.95 2.50
N THR A 161 16.14 16.48 2.20
CA THR A 161 17.42 15.79 2.47
C THR A 161 17.98 16.03 3.88
N SER A 162 17.26 16.75 4.75
CA SER A 162 17.66 17.02 6.13
C SER A 162 16.50 16.96 7.10
N ALA A 163 16.80 16.68 8.38
CA ALA A 163 15.79 16.65 9.43
C ALA A 163 15.04 17.99 9.57
N GLY A 164 15.74 19.13 9.38
CA GLY A 164 15.12 20.45 9.42
C GLY A 164 14.15 20.68 8.25
N ALA A 165 14.49 20.20 7.05
CA ALA A 165 13.60 20.27 5.89
C ALA A 165 12.34 19.43 6.11
N TRP A 166 12.49 18.21 6.64
CA TRP A 166 11.37 17.35 7.03
C TRP A 166 10.45 18.02 8.06
N GLN A 167 11.01 18.52 9.17
CA GLN A 167 10.22 19.18 10.21
C GLN A 167 9.44 20.39 9.69
N LYS A 168 10.02 21.16 8.75
CA LYS A 168 9.33 22.28 8.12
C LYS A 168 8.17 21.79 7.25
N TYR A 169 8.40 20.75 6.45
CA TYR A 169 7.39 20.13 5.60
C TYR A 169 6.21 19.61 6.43
N GLU A 170 6.50 18.84 7.47
CA GLU A 170 5.51 18.28 8.40
C GLU A 170 4.65 19.37 9.06
N LYS A 171 5.27 20.46 9.54
CA LYS A 171 4.53 21.59 10.14
C LYS A 171 3.65 22.35 9.16
N SER A 172 4.01 22.36 7.88
CA SER A 172 3.24 23.03 6.83
C SER A 172 2.20 22.12 6.16
N PHE A 173 2.25 20.82 6.42
CA PHE A 173 1.36 19.86 5.81
C PHE A 173 -0.05 20.00 6.39
N VAL A 174 -1.03 20.18 5.51
CA VAL A 174 -2.45 20.22 5.87
C VAL A 174 -3.10 18.98 5.28
N GLY A 175 -3.42 18.02 6.15
CA GLY A 175 -4.08 16.78 5.78
C GLY A 175 -5.53 17.00 5.37
N THR A 176 -6.01 16.17 4.46
CA THR A 176 -7.40 16.12 4.00
C THR A 176 -8.06 14.77 4.27
N PHE A 177 -7.31 13.75 4.67
CA PHE A 177 -7.86 12.44 4.99
C PHE A 177 -8.57 12.49 6.34
N THR A 178 -9.64 11.71 6.47
CA THR A 178 -10.45 11.64 7.69
C THR A 178 -10.56 10.21 8.18
N ASN A 179 -10.43 9.95 9.48
CA ASN A 179 -10.54 8.59 10.06
C ASN A 179 -11.98 8.09 10.22
#